data_AF-A0A151ISZ4-F1
#
_entry.id   AF-A0A151ISZ4-F1
#
_cell.length_a   1.000
_cell.length_b   1.000
_cell.length_c   1.000
_cell.angle_alpha   90.00
_cell.angle_beta   90.00
_cell.angle_gamma   90.00
#
_symmetry.space_group_name_H-M   'P 1'
#
loop_
_entity.id
_entity.type
_entity.pdbx_description
1 polymer ?
#
loop_
_entity_poly.entity_id
_entity_poly.type
_entity_poly.pdbx_seq_one_letter_code
_entity_poly.pdbx_strand_id
1 'polypeptide(L)'
;LLAAVEEIDLIILNGGTPTLLHPSPNAVSVIDLVIASPQLAPLCLGAQVCLKSRFCYKILLSKEQFQSYFRSLLSNVSSLSFRNHENVIALYDSFVNDILMEARDFFPERKRFPRTVALCAKYDVPPLWNKECSEAVGGRRKAIRLFISCPTPENFAEVGQIQ
;
A
#
# COMPACT_ATOMS: atom_id res chain seq x y z
N LEU A 1 -20.31 -14.58 -7.51
CA LEU A 1 -19.22 -13.59 -7.47
C LEU A 1 -19.66 -12.29 -6.81
N LEU A 2 -20.60 -11.53 -7.39
CA LEU A 2 -21.10 -10.28 -6.77
C LEU A 2 -21.67 -10.50 -5.35
N ALA A 3 -22.47 -11.55 -5.14
CA ALA A 3 -22.97 -11.91 -3.82
C ALA A 3 -21.84 -12.21 -2.79
N ALA A 4 -20.73 -12.81 -3.23
CA ALA A 4 -19.58 -13.10 -2.37
C ALA A 4 -18.72 -11.85 -2.10
N VAL A 5 -18.65 -10.92 -3.07
CA VAL A 5 -18.02 -9.61 -2.89
C VAL A 5 -18.78 -8.79 -1.85
N GLU A 6 -20.11 -8.83 -1.91
CA GLU A 6 -20.99 -8.14 -0.96
C GLU A 6 -20.96 -8.77 0.43
N GLU A 7 -20.98 -10.10 0.53
CA GLU A 7 -20.90 -10.84 1.81
C GLU A 7 -19.60 -10.54 2.58
N ILE A 8 -18.50 -10.29 1.87
CA ILE A 8 -17.16 -10.08 2.45
C ILE A 8 -16.80 -8.58 2.47
N ASP A 9 -17.76 -7.69 2.16
CA ASP A 9 -17.59 -6.23 2.16
C ASP A 9 -16.40 -5.77 1.30
N LEU A 10 -16.23 -6.36 0.11
CA LEU A 10 -15.18 -6.02 -0.84
C LEU A 10 -15.67 -4.99 -1.86
N ILE A 11 -14.78 -4.08 -2.26
CA ILE A 11 -15.07 -3.02 -3.23
C ILE A 11 -14.44 -3.39 -4.57
N ILE A 12 -15.24 -3.37 -5.63
CA ILE A 12 -14.78 -3.54 -7.01
C ILE A 12 -14.20 -2.22 -7.53
N LEU A 13 -12.99 -2.28 -8.06
CA LEU A 13 -12.20 -1.11 -8.48
C LEU A 13 -12.04 -0.98 -10.00
N ASN A 14 -12.70 -1.83 -10.77
CA ASN A 14 -12.64 -1.79 -12.22
C ASN A 14 -13.23 -0.49 -12.78
N GLY A 15 -12.41 0.29 -13.50
CA GLY A 15 -12.82 1.53 -14.17
C GLY A 15 -13.56 1.33 -15.50
N GLY A 16 -14.13 0.14 -15.76
CA GLY A 16 -14.89 -0.16 -16.99
C GLY A 16 -14.07 -0.20 -18.30
N THR A 17 -12.74 -0.06 -18.22
CA THR A 17 -11.87 -0.15 -19.40
C THR A 17 -11.72 -1.61 -19.83
N PRO A 18 -11.76 -1.92 -21.14
CA PRO A 18 -11.63 -3.28 -21.63
C PRO A 18 -10.26 -3.84 -21.28
N THR A 19 -10.21 -5.06 -20.76
CA THR A 19 -8.95 -5.69 -20.35
C THR A 19 -8.59 -6.89 -21.23
N LEU A 20 -9.55 -7.39 -22.02
CA LEU A 20 -9.30 -8.38 -23.06
C LEU A 20 -9.13 -7.71 -24.42
N LEU A 21 -7.97 -7.90 -25.05
CA LEU A 21 -7.77 -7.54 -26.45
C LEU A 21 -8.42 -8.59 -27.34
N HIS A 22 -9.49 -8.20 -28.04
CA HIS A 22 -10.17 -9.07 -28.99
C HIS A 22 -9.78 -8.71 -30.45
N PRO A 23 -9.66 -9.69 -31.37
CA PRO A 23 -9.35 -9.41 -32.79
C PRO A 23 -10.45 -8.64 -33.52
N SER A 24 -11.70 -8.77 -33.06
CA SER A 24 -12.84 -8.00 -33.57
C SER A 24 -12.94 -6.64 -32.87
N PRO A 25 -12.94 -5.52 -33.61
CA PRO A 25 -12.93 -4.17 -33.05
C PRO A 25 -14.19 -3.79 -32.26
N ASN A 26 -15.26 -4.59 -32.36
CA ASN A 26 -16.54 -4.34 -31.68
C ASN A 26 -16.78 -5.24 -30.47
N ALA A 27 -15.87 -6.19 -30.19
CA ALA A 27 -15.99 -7.08 -29.04
C ALA A 27 -15.17 -6.51 -27.88
N VAL A 28 -15.89 -6.05 -26.87
CA VAL A 28 -15.30 -5.37 -25.71
C VAL A 28 -15.62 -6.20 -24.46
N SER A 29 -14.58 -6.74 -23.82
CA SER A 29 -14.74 -7.54 -22.60
C SER A 29 -13.82 -7.03 -21.49
N VAL A 30 -14.39 -6.90 -20.29
CA VAL A 30 -13.67 -6.63 -19.04
C VAL A 30 -13.63 -7.95 -18.29
N ILE A 31 -12.51 -8.67 -18.39
CA ILE A 31 -12.39 -10.03 -17.82
C ILE A 31 -11.56 -10.05 -16.54
N ASP A 32 -10.69 -9.06 -16.37
CA ASP A 32 -9.88 -8.93 -15.17
C ASP A 32 -10.70 -8.24 -14.10
N LEU A 33 -10.70 -8.77 -12.89
CA LEU A 33 -11.42 -8.21 -11.75
C LEU A 33 -10.41 -7.72 -10.70
N VAL A 34 -10.53 -6.47 -10.30
CA VAL A 34 -9.77 -5.85 -9.22
C VAL A 34 -10.72 -5.55 -8.08
N ILE A 35 -10.48 -6.18 -6.93
CA ILE A 35 -11.24 -5.98 -5.69
C ILE A 35 -10.30 -5.61 -4.55
N ALA A 36 -10.76 -4.79 -3.62
CA ALA A 36 -10.02 -4.42 -2.43
C ALA A 36 -10.95 -4.33 -1.22
N SER A 37 -10.40 -4.47 -0.02
CA SER A 37 -11.17 -4.13 1.19
C SER A 37 -11.48 -2.63 1.23
N PRO A 38 -12.49 -2.19 1.99
CA PRO A 38 -12.89 -0.79 2.05
C PRO A 38 -11.76 0.14 2.52
N GLN A 39 -10.83 -0.39 3.31
CA GLN A 39 -9.67 0.35 3.82
C GLN A 39 -8.57 0.52 2.75
N LEU A 40 -8.50 -0.39 1.77
CA LEU A 40 -7.49 -0.38 0.70
C LEU A 40 -8.01 0.26 -0.59
N ALA A 41 -9.32 0.21 -0.85
CA ALA A 41 -9.94 0.75 -2.05
C ALA A 41 -9.58 2.23 -2.35
N PRO A 42 -9.58 3.16 -1.37
CA PRO A 42 -9.13 4.53 -1.60
C PRO A 42 -7.67 4.62 -2.05
N LEU A 43 -6.80 3.73 -1.56
CA LEU A 43 -5.38 3.70 -1.93
C LEU A 43 -5.16 3.26 -3.38
N CYS A 44 -6.01 2.35 -3.86
CA CYS A 44 -5.93 1.80 -5.21
C CYS A 44 -6.54 2.73 -6.27
N LEU A 45 -7.56 3.52 -5.92
CA LEU A 45 -8.22 4.48 -6.83
C LEU A 45 -7.43 5.79 -7.04
N GLY A 46 -6.17 5.85 -6.58
CA GLY A 46 -5.36 7.06 -6.71
C GLY A 46 -5.87 8.24 -5.87
N ALA A 47 -6.84 8.01 -4.97
CA ALA A 47 -7.03 8.92 -3.86
C ALA A 47 -5.72 8.86 -3.07
N GLN A 48 -4.90 9.90 -3.23
CA GLN A 48 -3.88 10.22 -2.26
C GLN A 48 -4.63 10.62 -0.98
N VAL A 49 -5.19 9.63 -0.29
CA VAL A 49 -5.05 9.58 1.14
C VAL A 49 -3.55 9.73 1.32
N CYS A 50 -3.11 10.92 1.70
CA CYS A 50 -1.72 11.16 2.04
C CYS A 50 -1.39 10.13 3.11
N LEU A 51 -0.87 8.98 2.69
CA LEU A 51 -0.25 8.00 3.56
C LEU A 51 0.96 8.73 4.10
N LYS A 52 0.72 9.45 5.19
CA LYS A 52 1.73 9.89 6.13
C LYS A 52 2.66 8.69 6.31
N SER A 53 3.92 8.88 5.95
CA SER A 53 5.04 7.99 6.22
C SER A 53 4.79 6.51 5.87
N ARG A 54 5.15 6.09 4.65
CA ARG A 54 5.47 4.68 4.44
C ARG A 54 6.68 4.32 5.29
N PHE A 55 6.52 3.37 6.21
CA PHE A 55 7.63 2.71 6.90
C PHE A 55 8.42 1.89 5.88
N CYS A 56 9.36 2.52 5.19
CA CYS A 56 10.20 1.86 4.20
C CYS A 56 11.54 1.50 4.86
N TYR A 57 11.64 0.30 5.42
CA TYR A 57 12.92 -0.26 5.82
C TYR A 57 13.56 -0.98 4.65
N LYS A 58 14.25 -0.23 3.79
CA LYS A 58 15.27 -0.84 2.92
C LYS A 58 16.48 -1.17 3.79
N ILE A 59 16.64 -2.44 4.13
CA ILE A 59 17.86 -2.94 4.77
C ILE A 59 18.90 -3.09 3.66
N LEU A 60 19.95 -2.28 3.70
CA LEU A 60 21.11 -2.45 2.83
C LEU A 60 22.02 -3.47 3.51
N LEU A 61 21.96 -4.71 3.03
CA LEU A 61 22.80 -5.80 3.51
C LEU A 61 23.98 -6.00 2.55
N SER A 62 25.17 -6.25 3.10
CA SER A 62 26.25 -6.84 2.30
C SER A 62 25.86 -8.25 1.85
N LYS A 63 26.60 -8.82 0.89
CA LYS A 63 26.36 -10.17 0.41
C LYS A 63 26.47 -11.20 1.55
N GLU A 64 27.45 -11.02 2.43
CA GLU A 64 27.72 -11.88 3.58
C GLU A 64 26.60 -11.76 4.62
N GLN A 65 26.17 -10.53 4.90
CA GLN A 65 25.06 -10.28 5.83
C GLN A 65 23.74 -10.86 5.30
N PHE A 66 23.48 -10.72 4.01
CA PHE A 66 22.30 -11.32 3.37
C PHE A 66 22.32 -12.85 3.47
N GLN A 67 23.47 -13.48 3.21
CA GLN A 67 23.61 -14.93 3.33
C GLN A 67 23.47 -15.42 4.77
N SER A 68 23.91 -14.63 5.75
CA SER A 68 23.71 -14.94 7.17
C SER A 68 22.24 -14.84 7.55
N TYR A 69 21.58 -13.71 7.20
CA TYR A 69 20.17 -13.47 7.44
C TYR A 69 19.29 -14.56 6.82
N PHE A 70 19.54 -14.90 5.55
CA PHE A 70 18.79 -15.94 4.86
C PHE A 70 18.93 -17.31 5.54
N ARG A 71 20.13 -17.66 6.01
CA ARG A 71 20.38 -18.92 6.73
C ARG A 71 19.63 -18.96 8.07
N SER A 72 19.68 -17.88 8.85
CA SER A 72 18.95 -17.80 10.12
C SER A 72 17.43 -17.91 9.90
N LEU A 73 16.91 -17.17 8.92
CA LEU A 73 15.49 -17.19 8.59
C LEU A 73 15.03 -18.58 8.16
N LEU A 74 15.82 -19.26 7.33
CA LEU A 74 15.51 -20.62 6.86
C LEU A 74 15.48 -21.61 8.04
N SER A 75 16.43 -21.51 8.98
CA SER A 75 16.45 -22.31 10.20
C SER A 75 15.21 -22.07 11.07
N ASN A 76 14.78 -20.81 11.22
CA ASN A 76 13.59 -20.46 11.99
C ASN A 76 12.32 -20.98 11.31
N VAL A 77 12.22 -20.91 9.98
CA VAL A 77 11.08 -21.48 9.23
C VAL A 77 10.99 -22.99 9.40
N SER A 78 12.12 -23.70 9.37
CA SER A 78 12.14 -25.15 9.64
C SER A 78 11.67 -25.50 11.06
N SER A 79 11.75 -24.57 12.02
CA SER A 79 11.23 -24.76 13.38
C SER A 79 9.70 -24.63 13.48
N LEU A 80 9.04 -23.98 12.50
CA LEU A 80 7.60 -23.74 12.53
C LEU A 80 6.80 -25.04 12.42
N SER A 81 7.30 -26.03 11.67
CA SER A 81 6.64 -27.33 11.52
C SER A 81 6.49 -28.10 12.83
N PHE A 82 7.23 -27.72 13.87
CA PHE A 82 7.17 -28.34 15.20
C PHE A 82 6.27 -27.58 16.20
N ARG A 83 5.70 -26.44 15.81
CA ARG A 83 4.84 -25.64 16.69
C ARG A 83 3.42 -26.19 16.72
N ASN A 84 2.67 -25.94 17.80
CA ASN A 84 1.30 -26.45 17.91
C ASN A 84 0.38 -25.72 16.90
N HIS A 85 -0.37 -26.48 16.09
CA HIS A 85 -1.10 -26.00 14.92
C HIS A 85 -2.55 -25.55 15.22
N GLU A 86 -2.98 -25.57 16.49
CA GLU A 86 -4.39 -25.37 16.88
C GLU A 86 -4.91 -23.94 16.62
N ASN A 87 -4.03 -22.93 16.58
CA ASN A 87 -4.42 -21.54 16.30
C ASN A 87 -3.55 -20.94 15.18
N VAL A 88 -4.10 -20.95 13.96
CA VAL A 88 -3.45 -20.45 12.74
C VAL A 88 -3.10 -18.96 12.83
N ILE A 89 -3.92 -18.15 13.48
CA ILE A 89 -3.66 -16.71 13.66
C ILE A 89 -2.46 -16.52 14.60
N ALA A 90 -2.45 -17.20 15.74
CA ALA A 90 -1.33 -17.13 16.68
C ALA A 90 -0.01 -17.66 16.07
N LEU A 91 -0.09 -18.66 15.18
CA LEU A 91 1.06 -19.15 14.43
C LEU A 91 1.60 -18.12 13.44
N TYR A 92 0.70 -17.45 12.71
CA TYR A 92 1.09 -16.37 11.82
C TYR A 92 1.75 -15.22 12.59
N ASP A 93 1.15 -14.78 13.70
CA ASP A 93 1.72 -13.74 14.56
C ASP A 93 3.09 -14.15 15.11
N SER A 94 3.22 -15.40 15.55
CA SER A 94 4.50 -15.94 16.02
C SER A 94 5.54 -15.96 14.90
N PHE A 95 5.18 -16.39 13.70
CA PHE A 95 6.07 -16.39 12.55
C PHE A 95 6.53 -14.99 12.14
N VAL A 96 5.59 -14.04 12.07
CA VAL A 96 5.91 -12.63 11.77
C VAL A 96 6.84 -12.06 12.83
N ASN A 97 6.62 -12.36 14.11
CA ASN A 97 7.52 -11.95 15.18
C ASN A 97 8.91 -12.55 15.03
N ASP A 98 9.05 -13.81 14.63
CA ASP A 98 10.35 -14.43 14.39
C ASP A 98 11.11 -13.73 13.24
N ILE A 99 10.43 -13.42 12.13
CA ILE A 99 11.03 -12.65 11.02
C ILE A 99 11.49 -11.27 11.50
N LEU A 100 10.64 -10.56 12.26
CA LEU A 100 10.95 -9.22 12.74
C LEU A 100 12.09 -9.22 13.76
N MET A 101 12.14 -10.21 14.65
CA MET A 101 13.21 -10.39 15.62
C MET A 101 14.54 -10.67 14.93
N GLU A 102 14.56 -11.59 13.96
CA GLU A 102 15.77 -11.86 13.19
C GLU A 102 16.21 -10.61 12.42
N ALA A 103 15.29 -9.93 11.71
CA ALA A 103 15.62 -8.73 10.96
C ALA A 103 16.17 -7.59 11.83
N ARG A 104 15.72 -7.45 13.08
CA ARG A 104 16.20 -6.44 14.06
C ARG A 104 17.71 -6.48 14.26
N ASP A 105 18.28 -7.67 14.31
CA ASP A 105 19.72 -7.84 14.54
C ASP A 105 20.57 -7.36 13.35
N PHE A 106 19.97 -7.34 12.16
CA PHE A 106 20.60 -6.83 10.94
C PHE A 106 20.37 -5.32 10.72
N PHE A 107 19.52 -4.67 11.51
CA PHE A 107 19.42 -3.22 11.50
C PHE A 107 20.56 -2.57 12.31
N PRO A 108 21.15 -1.48 11.81
CA PRO A 108 21.98 -0.61 12.64
C PRO A 108 21.22 -0.24 13.90
N GLU A 109 21.88 -0.16 15.06
CA GLU A 109 21.23 0.04 16.37
C GLU A 109 20.23 1.19 16.37
N ARG A 110 20.59 2.30 15.72
CA ARG A 110 19.70 3.44 15.52
C ARG A 110 18.41 3.04 14.80
N LYS A 111 18.43 2.19 13.77
CA LYS A 111 17.29 1.81 12.94
C LYS A 111 16.46 0.63 13.48
N ARG A 112 16.81 0.03 14.63
CA ARG A 112 16.10 -1.14 15.19
C ARG A 112 14.64 -0.88 15.54
N PHE A 113 14.27 0.38 15.77
CA PHE A 113 12.92 0.78 16.15
C PHE A 113 12.20 1.55 15.05
N PRO A 114 10.86 1.37 14.91
CA PRO A 114 9.96 2.23 14.14
C PRO A 114 10.25 3.71 14.37
N ARG A 115 10.73 4.42 13.35
CA ARG A 115 10.79 5.89 13.33
C ARG A 115 10.18 6.48 12.07
N THR A 116 9.38 7.52 12.26
CA THR A 116 8.90 8.38 11.18
C THR A 116 10.07 9.18 10.62
N VAL A 117 10.49 8.86 9.40
CA VAL A 117 11.44 9.70 8.66
C VAL A 117 10.63 10.70 7.85
N ALA A 118 10.73 11.98 8.18
CA ALA A 118 10.24 13.04 7.30
C ALA A 118 11.11 13.03 6.04
N LEU A 119 10.58 12.50 4.94
CA LEU A 119 11.26 12.54 3.65
C LEU A 119 11.19 13.98 3.12
N CYS A 120 12.05 14.86 3.63
CA CYS A 120 12.26 16.21 3.10
C CYS A 120 13.14 16.17 1.85
N ALA A 121 12.80 15.33 0.87
CA ALA A 121 13.35 15.51 -0.46
C ALA A 121 12.50 16.59 -1.13
N LYS A 122 13.02 17.83 -1.18
CA LYS A 122 12.57 18.82 -2.15
C LYS A 122 12.96 18.27 -3.52
N TYR A 123 12.09 17.48 -4.12
CA TYR A 123 12.25 17.13 -5.52
C TYR A 123 12.13 18.42 -6.32
N ASP A 124 13.05 18.62 -7.26
CA ASP A 124 12.88 19.66 -8.27
C ASP A 124 11.54 19.42 -8.97
N VAL A 125 10.80 20.51 -9.23
CA VAL A 125 9.54 20.43 -9.96
C VAL A 125 9.81 19.80 -11.34
N PRO A 126 9.02 18.82 -11.78
CA PRO A 126 9.20 18.19 -13.09
C PRO A 126 9.23 19.23 -14.22
N PRO A 127 9.92 18.98 -15.34
CA PRO A 127 10.02 19.93 -16.46
C PRO A 127 8.68 20.37 -17.06
N LEU A 128 7.65 19.51 -16.95
CA LEU A 128 6.28 19.79 -17.42
C LEU A 128 5.39 20.44 -16.35
N TRP A 129 5.94 20.69 -15.15
CA TRP A 129 5.20 21.25 -14.03
C TRP A 129 5.15 22.77 -14.11
N ASN A 130 4.01 23.30 -14.52
CA ASN A 130 3.80 24.72 -14.66
C ASN A 130 2.99 25.30 -13.48
N LYS A 131 2.66 26.60 -13.59
CA LYS A 131 1.88 27.31 -12.57
C LYS A 131 0.48 26.71 -12.41
N GLU A 132 -0.16 26.33 -13.51
CA GLU A 132 -1.48 25.69 -13.53
C GLU A 132 -1.47 24.34 -12.78
N CYS A 133 -0.45 23.51 -13.00
CA CYS A 133 -0.26 22.27 -12.23
C CYS A 133 -0.10 22.54 -10.73
N SER A 134 0.64 23.59 -10.37
CA SER A 134 0.86 23.98 -8.98
C SER A 134 -0.43 24.44 -8.30
N GLU A 135 -1.25 25.21 -9.01
CA GLU A 135 -2.53 25.72 -8.53
C GLU A 135 -3.56 24.59 -8.40
N ALA A 136 -3.68 23.73 -9.41
CA ALA A 136 -4.56 22.56 -9.37
C ALA A 136 -4.21 21.62 -8.19
N VAL A 137 -2.93 21.31 -8.01
CA VAL A 137 -2.47 20.45 -6.91
C VAL A 137 -2.59 21.15 -5.55
N GLY A 138 -2.39 22.46 -5.50
CA GLY A 138 -2.61 23.29 -4.31
C GLY A 138 -4.08 23.27 -3.88
N GLY A 139 -4.99 23.49 -4.83
CA GLY A 139 -6.44 23.42 -4.64
C GLY A 139 -6.88 22.05 -4.13
N ARG A 140 -6.43 20.98 -4.81
CA ARG A 140 -6.70 19.60 -4.38
C ARG A 140 -6.21 19.32 -2.97
N ARG A 141 -4.99 19.75 -2.60
CA ARG A 141 -4.47 19.60 -1.22
C ARG A 141 -5.29 20.38 -0.20
N LYS A 142 -5.89 21.51 -0.57
CA LYS A 142 -6.76 22.30 0.31
C LYS A 142 -8.10 21.59 0.52
N ALA A 143 -8.75 21.13 -0.57
CA ALA A 143 -10.01 20.39 -0.52
C ALA A 143 -9.87 19.09 0.31
N ILE A 144 -8.80 18.31 0.07
CA ILE A 144 -8.52 17.09 0.84
C ILE A 144 -8.32 17.42 2.34
N ARG A 145 -7.57 18.48 2.67
CA ARG A 145 -7.38 18.87 4.07
C ARG A 145 -8.70 19.28 4.74
N LEU A 146 -9.54 20.03 4.02
CA LEU A 146 -10.85 20.44 4.50
C LEU A 146 -11.74 19.22 4.77
N PHE A 147 -11.86 18.30 3.81
CA PHE A 147 -12.62 17.06 3.98
C PHE A 147 -12.12 16.20 5.14
N ILE A 148 -10.79 16.01 5.26
CA ILE A 148 -10.21 15.25 6.38
C ILE A 148 -10.54 15.90 7.73
N SER A 149 -10.54 17.24 7.80
CA SER A 149 -10.87 17.96 9.03
C SER A 149 -12.37 18.05 9.32
N CYS A 150 -13.21 17.97 8.29
CA CYS A 150 -14.66 18.12 8.36
C CYS A 150 -15.32 17.32 7.22
N PRO A 151 -15.64 16.03 7.44
CA PRO A 151 -16.08 15.12 6.37
C PRO A 151 -17.57 15.28 6.10
N THR A 152 -17.96 16.27 5.30
CA THR A 152 -19.33 16.46 4.82
C THR A 152 -19.47 16.08 3.34
N PRO A 153 -20.68 15.75 2.85
CA PRO A 153 -20.93 15.46 1.43
C PRO A 153 -20.49 16.59 0.49
N GLU A 154 -20.64 17.85 0.91
CA GLU A 154 -20.23 19.03 0.15
C GLU A 154 -18.71 19.10 0.02
N ASN A 155 -18.00 18.90 1.13
CA ASN A 155 -16.54 18.86 1.14
C ASN A 155 -15.98 17.68 0.34
N PHE A 156 -16.72 16.57 0.28
CA PHE A 156 -16.39 15.43 -0.57
C PHE A 156 -16.56 15.76 -2.06
N ALA A 157 -17.63 16.45 -2.44
CA ALA A 157 -17.87 16.89 -3.82
C ALA A 157 -16.75 17.81 -4.32
N GLU A 158 -16.23 18.70 -3.48
CA GLU A 158 -15.08 19.57 -3.82
C GLU A 158 -13.80 18.78 -4.13
N VAL A 159 -13.58 17.62 -3.51
CA VAL A 159 -12.42 16.76 -3.84
C VAL A 159 -12.55 16.18 -5.25
N GLY A 160 -13.77 15.92 -5.71
CA GLY A 160 -14.05 15.33 -7.02
C GLY A 160 -14.03 16.32 -8.20
N GLN A 161 -14.17 17.62 -7.96
CA GLN A 161 -14.24 18.65 -9.01
C GLN A 161 -12.88 19.18 -9.50
N ILE A 162 -11.77 18.83 -8.83
CA ILE A 162 -10.42 19.35 -9.15
C ILE A 162 -9.62 18.31 -9.99
N GLN A 163 -10.26 17.72 -11.02
CA GLN A 163 -9.63 16.78 -11.97
C GLN A 163 -9.14 17.47 -13.22
#